data_AF-A0A848UGA9-F1
#
_entry.id   AF-A0A848UGA9-F1
#
_cell.length_a   1.000
_cell.length_b   1.000
_cell.length_c   1.000
_cell.angle_alpha   90.00
_cell.angle_beta   90.00
_cell.angle_gamma   90.00
#
_symmetry.space_group_name_H-M   'P 1'
#
loop_
_entity.id
_entity.type
_entity.pdbx_description
1 polymer ?
#
loop_
_entity_poly.entity_id
_entity_poly.type
_entity_poly.pdbx_seq_one_letter_code
_entity_poly.pdbx_strand_id
1 'polypeptide(L)'
;MKGLKLNIKICIITAFIIGVTMAILNLYPSWSQYAGNVQEPFLYATLFFISLAFMMVSFEHPDKLKELFVVKGMEVRLEHITRVIAYLFGGVLVFSVNSEVKVVETLHLIFTGSAILTGYLMLMTFYKQSIVKKNLALLGTLFGIIGFSCGFFLNLYSV
;
A
#
# COMPACT_ATOMS: atom_id res chain seq x y z
N MET A 1 -11.37 13.34 -21.98
CA MET A 1 -10.58 12.54 -21.00
C MET A 1 -9.05 12.79 -20.99
N LYS A 2 -8.43 13.47 -21.97
CA LYS A 2 -6.95 13.69 -21.97
C LYS A 2 -6.45 14.58 -20.81
N GLY A 3 -7.19 15.65 -20.48
CA GLY A 3 -6.85 16.56 -19.38
C GLY A 3 -6.86 15.89 -17.99
N LEU A 4 -7.88 15.08 -17.69
CA LEU A 4 -7.94 14.30 -16.45
C LEU A 4 -6.73 13.37 -16.28
N LYS A 5 -6.33 12.68 -17.36
CA LYS A 5 -5.15 11.80 -17.34
C LYS A 5 -3.85 12.57 -17.09
N LEU A 6 -3.73 13.81 -17.58
CA LEU A 6 -2.58 14.67 -17.32
C LEU A 6 -2.53 15.12 -15.86
N ASN A 7 -3.66 15.59 -15.32
CA ASN A 7 -3.74 16.02 -13.92
C ASN A 7 -3.39 14.87 -12.96
N ILE A 8 -3.92 13.66 -13.21
CA ILE A 8 -3.56 12.48 -12.42
C ILE A 8 -2.05 12.22 -12.45
N LYS A 9 -1.41 12.31 -13.64
CA LYS A 9 0.04 12.11 -13.75
C LYS A 9 0.83 13.16 -12.97
N ILE A 10 0.46 14.42 -13.07
CA ILE A 10 1.11 15.51 -12.34
C ILE A 10 0.98 15.26 -10.83
N CYS A 11 -0.23 14.97 -10.34
CA CYS A 11 -0.45 14.68 -8.93
C CYS A 11 0.38 13.49 -8.43
N ILE A 12 0.47 12.39 -9.20
CA ILE A 12 1.28 11.23 -8.84
C ILE A 12 2.77 11.59 -8.74
N ILE A 13 3.30 12.31 -9.74
CA ILE A 13 4.72 12.69 -9.76
C ILE A 13 5.04 13.64 -8.61
N THR A 14 4.21 14.66 -8.39
CA THR A 14 4.37 15.60 -7.30
C THR A 14 4.29 14.91 -5.94
N ALA A 15 3.29 14.04 -5.73
CA ALA A 15 3.15 13.28 -4.50
C ALA A 15 4.37 12.36 -4.24
N PHE A 16 4.90 11.72 -5.28
CA PHE A 16 6.10 10.89 -5.18
C PHE A 16 7.33 11.70 -4.77
N ILE A 17 7.60 12.82 -5.46
CA ILE A 17 8.75 13.69 -5.15
C ILE A 17 8.67 14.23 -3.73
N ILE A 18 7.48 14.73 -3.33
CA ILE A 18 7.27 15.23 -1.97
C ILE A 18 7.48 14.11 -0.95
N GLY A 19 6.87 12.93 -1.16
CA GLY A 19 7.01 11.79 -0.26
C GLY A 19 8.46 11.35 -0.06
N VAL A 20 9.23 11.23 -1.15
CA VAL A 20 10.66 10.87 -1.08
C VAL A 20 11.47 11.94 -0.36
N THR A 21 11.24 13.22 -0.67
CA THR A 21 11.96 14.34 -0.05
C THR A 21 11.70 14.39 1.45
N MET A 22 10.42 14.26 1.86
CA MET A 22 10.04 14.25 3.27
C MET A 22 10.65 13.06 4.02
N ALA A 23 10.68 11.87 3.40
CA ALA A 23 11.23 10.67 4.01
C ALA A 23 12.76 10.72 4.17
N ILE A 24 13.51 11.17 3.14
CA ILE A 24 14.97 11.23 3.19
C ILE A 24 15.46 12.31 4.15
N LEU A 25 14.82 13.48 4.10
CA LEU A 25 15.21 14.64 4.92
C LEU A 25 14.60 14.61 6.32
N ASN A 26 13.74 13.63 6.62
CA ASN A 26 13.01 13.49 7.88
C ASN A 26 12.35 14.79 8.35
N LEU A 27 11.80 15.58 7.41
CA LEU A 27 11.29 16.93 7.68
C LEU A 27 9.97 16.91 8.46
N TYR A 28 9.20 15.83 8.32
CA TYR A 28 7.94 15.62 8.99
C TYR A 28 7.81 14.15 9.39
N PRO A 29 7.08 13.84 10.49
CA PRO A 29 6.74 12.48 10.83
C PRO A 29 6.07 11.77 9.64
N SER A 30 6.43 10.51 9.46
CA SER A 30 5.74 9.63 8.52
C SER A 30 4.25 9.58 8.83
N TRP A 31 3.44 9.30 7.81
CA TRP A 31 1.99 9.36 7.94
C TRP A 31 1.46 8.43 9.06
N SER A 32 2.09 7.26 9.23
CA SER A 32 1.75 6.31 10.31
C SER A 32 2.07 6.85 11.71
N GLN A 33 3.10 7.70 11.87
CA GLN A 33 3.47 8.30 13.17
C GLN A 33 2.43 9.31 13.68
N TYR A 34 1.45 9.70 12.87
CA TYR A 34 0.31 10.49 13.35
C TYR A 34 -0.72 9.67 14.14
N ALA A 35 -0.55 8.34 14.28
CA ALA A 35 -1.38 7.56 15.17
C ALA A 35 -1.28 8.09 16.62
N GLY A 36 -2.40 8.39 17.27
CA GLY A 36 -2.42 9.05 18.59
C GLY A 36 -2.16 10.57 18.60
N ASN A 37 -2.02 11.23 17.44
CA ASN A 37 -1.91 12.69 17.31
C ASN A 37 -3.23 13.35 16.88
N VAL A 38 -3.30 14.69 16.91
CA VAL A 38 -4.51 15.45 16.52
C VAL A 38 -4.92 15.23 15.06
N GLN A 39 -3.96 14.87 14.20
CA GLN A 39 -4.16 14.59 12.78
C GLN A 39 -4.56 13.12 12.49
N GLU A 40 -4.64 12.27 13.52
CA GLU A 40 -5.06 10.86 13.43
C GLU A 40 -6.36 10.64 12.62
N PRO A 41 -7.40 11.50 12.70
CA PRO A 41 -8.60 11.31 11.89
C PRO A 41 -8.35 11.33 10.38
N PHE A 42 -7.36 12.11 9.91
CA PHE A 42 -7.00 12.13 8.48
C PHE A 42 -6.24 10.88 8.06
N LEU A 43 -5.40 10.33 8.94
CA LEU A 43 -4.75 9.03 8.75
C LEU A 43 -5.81 7.93 8.63
N TYR A 44 -6.72 7.83 9.59
CA TYR A 44 -7.77 6.82 9.58
C TYR A 44 -8.74 6.97 8.42
N ALA A 45 -9.16 8.20 8.08
CA ALA A 45 -9.99 8.42 6.91
C ALA A 45 -9.30 7.95 5.62
N THR A 46 -8.01 8.26 5.46
CA THR A 46 -7.24 7.85 4.26
C THR A 46 -7.13 6.34 4.16
N LEU A 47 -6.71 5.66 5.23
CA LEU A 47 -6.58 4.21 5.26
C LEU A 47 -7.93 3.51 5.07
N PHE A 48 -8.99 4.07 5.65
CA PHE A 48 -10.36 3.61 5.48
C PHE A 48 -10.82 3.74 4.02
N PHE A 49 -10.59 4.87 3.37
CA PHE A 49 -10.93 5.05 1.95
C PHE A 49 -10.13 4.12 1.04
N ILE A 50 -8.86 3.85 1.34
CA ILE A 50 -8.05 2.86 0.61
C ILE A 50 -8.68 1.47 0.77
N SER A 51 -8.97 1.07 2.02
CA SER A 51 -9.60 -0.22 2.31
C SER A 51 -10.95 -0.36 1.58
N LEU A 52 -11.81 0.65 1.66
CA LEU A 52 -13.10 0.69 0.99
C LEU A 52 -12.97 0.62 -0.53
N ALA A 53 -12.03 1.37 -1.11
CA ALA A 53 -11.80 1.35 -2.56
C ALA A 53 -11.42 -0.06 -3.05
N PHE A 54 -10.50 -0.74 -2.36
CA PHE A 54 -10.15 -2.12 -2.70
C PHE A 54 -11.30 -3.10 -2.47
N MET A 55 -12.10 -2.90 -1.43
CA MET A 55 -13.31 -3.69 -1.18
C MET A 55 -14.31 -3.53 -2.32
N MET A 56 -14.59 -2.30 -2.76
CA MET A 56 -15.49 -2.01 -3.89
C MET A 56 -14.97 -2.63 -5.19
N VAL A 57 -13.66 -2.50 -5.48
CA VAL A 57 -13.04 -3.14 -6.65
C VAL A 57 -13.26 -4.65 -6.61
N SER A 58 -13.20 -5.29 -5.45
CA SER A 58 -13.42 -6.74 -5.33
C SER A 58 -14.82 -7.19 -5.74
N PHE A 59 -15.83 -6.32 -5.62
CA PHE A 59 -17.22 -6.64 -5.97
C PHE A 59 -17.61 -6.13 -7.36
N GLU A 60 -17.09 -4.98 -7.78
CA GLU A 60 -17.60 -4.25 -8.95
C GLU A 60 -16.68 -4.28 -10.18
N HIS A 61 -15.41 -4.70 -10.03
CA HIS A 61 -14.49 -4.68 -11.16
C HIS A 61 -14.96 -5.64 -12.28
N PRO A 62 -15.01 -5.22 -13.56
CA PRO A 62 -15.47 -6.06 -14.67
C PRO A 62 -14.71 -7.39 -14.78
N ASP A 63 -13.40 -7.34 -14.56
CA ASP A 63 -12.51 -8.50 -14.56
C ASP A 63 -12.32 -9.15 -13.17
N LYS A 64 -13.24 -8.98 -12.21
CA LYS A 64 -13.07 -9.48 -10.83
C LYS A 64 -12.82 -10.99 -10.72
N LEU A 65 -13.36 -11.77 -11.66
CA LEU A 65 -13.19 -13.22 -11.74
C LEU A 65 -11.94 -13.65 -12.52
N LYS A 66 -11.16 -12.69 -13.06
CA LYS A 66 -9.95 -13.01 -13.79
C LYS A 66 -8.94 -13.69 -12.86
N GLU A 67 -8.47 -14.85 -13.28
CA GLU A 67 -7.39 -15.57 -12.61
C GLU A 67 -6.07 -14.77 -12.71
N LEU A 68 -5.37 -14.69 -11.59
CA LEU A 68 -4.06 -14.06 -11.47
C LEU A 68 -2.94 -15.11 -11.43
N PHE A 69 -3.11 -16.12 -10.58
CA PHE A 69 -2.17 -17.24 -10.41
C PHE A 69 -2.83 -18.37 -9.60
N VAL A 70 -2.21 -19.55 -9.62
CA VAL A 70 -2.67 -20.73 -8.90
C VAL A 70 -1.71 -21.05 -7.75
N VAL A 71 -2.24 -21.22 -6.54
CA VAL A 71 -1.48 -21.65 -5.35
C VAL A 71 -2.01 -22.98 -4.87
N LYS A 72 -1.20 -24.04 -4.93
CA LYS A 72 -1.58 -25.39 -4.47
C LYS A 72 -2.94 -25.88 -5.04
N GLY A 73 -3.24 -25.56 -6.29
CA GLY A 73 -4.50 -25.92 -6.95
C GLY A 73 -5.67 -24.98 -6.69
N MET A 74 -5.50 -23.92 -5.89
CA MET A 74 -6.51 -22.88 -5.70
C MET A 74 -6.25 -21.70 -6.63
N GLU A 75 -7.26 -21.33 -7.43
CA GLU A 75 -7.23 -20.16 -8.31
C GLU A 75 -7.35 -18.87 -7.49
N VAL A 76 -6.28 -18.07 -7.50
CA VAL A 76 -6.31 -16.73 -6.92
C VAL A 76 -6.76 -15.76 -8.00
N ARG A 77 -7.93 -15.15 -7.79
CA ARG A 77 -8.57 -14.20 -8.69
C ARG A 77 -8.41 -12.77 -8.21
N LEU A 78 -8.71 -11.80 -9.08
CA LEU A 78 -8.62 -10.39 -8.73
C LEU A 78 -9.46 -10.03 -7.49
N GLU A 79 -10.68 -10.57 -7.39
CA GLU A 79 -11.53 -10.34 -6.22
C GLU A 79 -10.88 -10.81 -4.91
N HIS A 80 -10.16 -11.93 -4.93
CA HIS A 80 -9.52 -12.49 -3.73
C HIS A 80 -8.39 -11.57 -3.27
N ILE A 81 -7.51 -11.18 -4.18
CA ILE A 81 -6.37 -10.32 -3.85
C ILE A 81 -6.83 -8.93 -3.39
N THR A 82 -7.86 -8.36 -4.01
CA THR A 82 -8.38 -7.03 -3.64
C THR A 82 -9.07 -7.06 -2.28
N ARG A 83 -9.80 -8.12 -1.92
CA ARG A 83 -10.30 -8.33 -0.55
C ARG A 83 -9.16 -8.46 0.46
N VAL A 84 -8.14 -9.25 0.15
CA VAL A 84 -6.96 -9.39 1.02
C VAL A 84 -6.30 -8.03 1.26
N ILE A 85 -6.06 -7.22 0.23
CA ILE A 85 -5.52 -5.87 0.38
C ILE A 85 -6.43 -5.00 1.26
N ALA A 86 -7.75 -5.04 1.05
CA ALA A 86 -8.71 -4.29 1.86
C ALA A 86 -8.65 -4.69 3.35
N TYR A 87 -8.58 -6.00 3.65
CA TYR A 87 -8.44 -6.51 5.02
C TYR A 87 -7.10 -6.13 5.65
N LEU A 88 -6.00 -6.13 4.88
CA LEU A 88 -4.69 -5.72 5.38
C LEU A 88 -4.70 -4.24 5.79
N PHE A 89 -5.26 -3.36 4.96
CA PHE A 89 -5.46 -1.95 5.35
C PHE A 89 -6.45 -1.78 6.52
N GLY A 90 -7.46 -2.64 6.64
CA GLY A 90 -8.30 -2.74 7.82
C GLY A 90 -7.50 -3.10 9.08
N GLY A 91 -6.51 -4.00 8.96
CA GLY A 91 -5.57 -4.32 10.04
C GLY A 91 -4.70 -3.13 10.43
N VAL A 92 -4.18 -2.36 9.46
CA VAL A 92 -3.41 -1.13 9.72
C VAL A 92 -4.22 -0.10 10.53
N LEU A 93 -5.54 -0.04 10.32
CA LEU A 93 -6.44 0.83 11.10
C LEU A 93 -6.61 0.37 12.56
N VAL A 94 -6.60 -0.93 12.81
CA VAL A 94 -6.88 -1.51 14.13
C VAL A 94 -5.65 -1.45 15.04
N PHE A 95 -4.45 -1.69 14.49
CA PHE A 95 -3.21 -1.71 15.26
C PHE A 95 -2.48 -0.39 15.09
N SER A 96 -2.23 0.35 16.17
CA SER A 96 -1.44 1.59 16.11
C SER A 96 0.06 1.30 16.05
N VAL A 97 0.80 2.04 15.21
CA VAL A 97 2.26 1.97 15.17
C VAL A 97 2.92 2.57 16.42
N ASN A 98 2.24 3.49 17.11
CA ASN A 98 2.74 4.16 18.32
C ASN A 98 2.29 3.46 19.61
N SER A 99 1.89 2.19 19.54
CA SER A 99 1.46 1.43 20.71
C SER A 99 2.65 1.06 21.60
N GLU A 100 2.54 1.29 22.91
CA GLU A 100 3.54 0.85 23.90
C GLU A 100 3.71 -0.69 23.93
N VAL A 101 2.67 -1.42 23.52
CA VAL A 101 2.71 -2.88 23.37
C VAL A 101 3.38 -3.23 22.04
N LYS A 102 4.65 -3.67 22.09
CA LYS A 102 5.46 -4.04 20.91
C LYS A 102 4.79 -4.97 19.91
N VAL A 103 3.94 -5.90 20.40
CA VAL A 103 3.22 -6.83 19.53
C VAL A 103 2.23 -6.09 18.62
N VAL A 104 1.55 -5.06 19.15
CA VAL A 104 0.58 -4.24 18.39
C VAL A 104 1.30 -3.42 17.32
N GLU A 105 2.40 -2.76 17.68
CA GLU A 105 3.27 -2.05 16.74
C GLU A 105 3.78 -3.00 15.63
N THR A 106 4.29 -4.17 16.02
CA THR A 106 4.80 -5.18 15.07
C THR A 106 3.70 -5.65 14.13
N LEU A 107 2.49 -5.87 14.64
CA LEU A 107 1.33 -6.23 13.81
C LEU A 107 1.00 -5.12 12.81
N HIS A 108 0.98 -3.84 13.23
CA HIS A 108 0.79 -2.71 12.31
C HIS A 108 1.78 -2.75 11.15
N LEU A 109 3.06 -2.96 11.45
CA LEU A 109 4.13 -3.01 10.46
C LEU A 109 3.98 -4.23 9.53
N ILE A 110 3.60 -5.40 10.07
CA ILE A 110 3.31 -6.61 9.28
C ILE A 110 2.12 -6.36 8.33
N PHE A 111 1.03 -5.76 8.81
CA PHE A 111 -0.13 -5.45 7.97
C PHE A 111 0.22 -4.46 6.86
N THR A 112 0.99 -3.42 7.19
CA THR A 112 1.45 -2.42 6.22
C THR A 112 2.35 -3.05 5.15
N GLY A 113 3.37 -3.79 5.55
CA GLY A 113 4.29 -4.47 4.61
C GLY A 113 3.57 -5.48 3.74
N SER A 114 2.64 -6.26 4.32
CA SER A 114 1.83 -7.24 3.58
C SER A 114 0.88 -6.56 2.59
N ALA A 115 0.27 -5.42 2.94
CA ALA A 115 -0.61 -4.66 2.05
C ALA A 115 0.16 -4.17 0.82
N ILE A 116 1.35 -3.61 1.05
CA ILE A 116 2.25 -3.14 -0.01
C ILE A 116 2.65 -4.31 -0.92
N LEU A 117 3.14 -5.41 -0.34
CA LEU A 117 3.58 -6.58 -1.09
C LEU A 117 2.44 -7.17 -1.95
N THR A 118 1.25 -7.32 -1.37
CA THR A 118 0.08 -7.87 -2.08
C THR A 118 -0.39 -6.91 -3.17
N GLY A 119 -0.33 -5.60 -2.94
CA GLY A 119 -0.62 -4.58 -3.95
C GLY A 119 0.32 -4.68 -5.15
N TYR A 120 1.62 -4.81 -4.92
CA TYR A 120 2.58 -5.02 -6.01
C TYR A 120 2.36 -6.35 -6.74
N LEU A 121 2.08 -7.43 -6.01
CA LEU A 121 1.76 -8.74 -6.61
C LEU A 121 0.56 -8.62 -7.56
N MET A 122 -0.51 -7.95 -7.14
CA MET A 122 -1.67 -7.66 -7.97
C MET A 122 -1.28 -6.90 -9.25
N LEU A 123 -0.48 -5.83 -9.13
CA LEU A 123 -0.05 -5.04 -10.28
C LEU A 123 0.76 -5.86 -11.30
N MET A 124 1.59 -6.78 -10.81
CA MET A 124 2.43 -7.65 -11.64
C MET A 124 1.64 -8.74 -12.35
N THR A 125 0.61 -9.30 -11.71
CA THR A 125 -0.14 -10.45 -12.25
C THR A 125 -1.37 -10.02 -13.05
N PHE A 126 -2.04 -8.94 -12.67
CA PHE A 126 -3.30 -8.54 -13.29
C PHE A 126 -3.12 -7.81 -14.63
N TYR A 127 -2.18 -6.87 -14.69
CA TYR A 127 -1.97 -6.07 -15.90
C TYR A 127 -1.06 -6.81 -16.88
N LYS A 128 -1.51 -6.98 -18.14
CA LYS A 128 -0.62 -7.39 -19.23
C LYS A 128 0.39 -6.27 -19.47
N GLN A 129 1.58 -6.42 -18.91
CA GLN A 129 2.65 -5.44 -19.01
C GLN A 129 3.61 -5.85 -20.13
N SER A 130 4.07 -4.87 -20.93
CA SER A 130 5.26 -5.07 -21.74
C SER A 130 6.46 -5.37 -20.83
N ILE A 131 7.49 -6.06 -21.35
CA ILE A 131 8.71 -6.39 -20.59
C ILE A 131 9.27 -5.17 -19.84
N VAL A 132 9.29 -4.01 -20.49
CA VAL A 132 9.74 -2.74 -19.87
C VAL A 132 8.91 -2.36 -18.65
N LYS A 133 7.57 -2.43 -18.75
CA LYS A 133 6.68 -2.08 -17.63
C LYS A 133 6.81 -3.09 -16.49
N LYS A 134 6.92 -4.38 -16.81
CA LYS A 134 7.15 -5.45 -15.84
C LYS A 134 8.45 -5.22 -15.04
N ASN A 135 9.52 -4.84 -15.72
CA ASN A 135 10.80 -4.51 -15.07
C ASN A 135 10.70 -3.27 -14.19
N LEU A 136 9.97 -2.23 -14.61
CA LEU A 136 9.72 -1.05 -13.78
C LEU A 136 8.87 -1.38 -12.54
N ALA A 137 7.86 -2.23 -12.67
CA ALA A 137 7.05 -2.70 -11.54
C ALA A 137 7.90 -3.53 -10.56
N LEU A 138 8.77 -4.41 -11.06
CA LEU A 138 9.72 -5.16 -10.24
C LEU A 138 10.71 -4.25 -9.52
N LEU A 139 11.30 -3.28 -10.21
CA LEU A 139 12.19 -2.29 -9.58
C LEU A 139 11.44 -1.50 -8.50
N GLY A 140 10.23 -1.01 -8.78
CA GLY A 140 9.40 -0.32 -7.79
C GLY A 140 9.09 -1.20 -6.57
N THR A 141 8.82 -2.49 -6.79
CA THR A 141 8.61 -3.46 -5.71
C THR A 141 9.88 -3.64 -4.88
N LEU A 142 11.04 -3.77 -5.53
CA LEU A 142 12.34 -3.94 -4.87
C LEU A 142 12.69 -2.70 -4.03
N PHE A 143 12.55 -1.50 -4.60
CA PHE A 143 12.73 -0.24 -3.88
C PHE A 143 11.75 -0.09 -2.72
N GLY A 144 10.49 -0.48 -2.90
CA GLY A 144 9.48 -0.46 -1.84
C GLY A 144 9.82 -1.39 -0.69
N ILE A 145 10.21 -2.64 -0.97
CA ILE A 145 10.60 -3.63 0.05
C ILE A 145 11.86 -3.20 0.78
N ILE A 146 12.89 -2.75 0.04
CA ILE A 146 14.15 -2.28 0.64
C ILE A 146 13.89 -1.04 1.50
N GLY A 147 13.17 -0.06 0.96
CA GLY A 147 12.83 1.17 1.68
C GLY A 147 12.04 0.91 2.96
N PHE A 148 11.01 0.06 2.88
CA PHE A 148 10.21 -0.33 4.05
C PHE A 148 11.07 -1.09 5.07
N SER A 149 11.90 -2.03 4.63
CA SER A 149 12.77 -2.80 5.52
C SER A 149 13.80 -1.91 6.22
N CYS A 150 14.42 -0.98 5.48
CA CYS A 150 15.33 0.01 6.05
C CYS A 150 14.61 0.88 7.09
N GLY A 151 13.42 1.41 6.77
CA GLY A 151 12.65 2.20 7.73
C GLY A 151 12.26 1.41 8.98
N PHE A 152 11.93 0.12 8.82
CA PHE A 152 11.61 -0.79 9.91
C PHE A 152 12.83 -1.05 10.82
N PHE A 153 13.95 -1.50 10.26
CA PHE A 153 15.13 -1.83 11.05
C PHE A 153 15.84 -0.62 11.66
N LEU A 154 15.66 0.57 11.08
CA LEU A 154 16.21 1.82 11.59
C LEU A 154 15.25 2.56 12.54
N ASN A 155 14.10 1.97 12.91
CA ASN A 155 13.06 2.57 13.75
C ASN A 155 12.61 3.97 13.26
N LEU A 156 12.47 4.16 11.95
CA LEU A 156 12.04 5.43 11.37
C LEU A 156 10.51 5.63 11.42
N TYR A 157 9.74 4.60 11.81
CA TYR A 157 8.27 4.59 11.77
C TYR A 157 7.58 4.71 13.14
N SER A 158 8.34 4.64 14.23
CA SER A 158 7.86 4.75 15.61
C SER A 158 8.48 6.01 16.23
N VAL A 159 7.75 6.70 17.12
CA VAL A 159 8.27 7.83 17.92
C VAL A 159 8.37 7.41 19.37
#